data_AF-M7N700-F1
#
_entry.id   AF-M7N700-F1
#
_cell.length_a   1.000
_cell.length_b   1.000
_cell.length_c   1.000
_cell.angle_alpha   90.00
_cell.angle_beta   90.00
_cell.angle_gamma   90.00
#
_symmetry.space_group_name_H-M   'P 1'
#
loop_
_entity.id
_entity.type
_entity.pdbx_description
1 polymer ?
#
loop_
_entity_poly.entity_id
_entity_poly.type
_entity_poly.pdbx_seq_one_letter_code
_entity_poly.pdbx_strand_id
1 'polypeptide(L)' 'MGSSIADQFTRLFGFKVRDRRILLIMGISAGFASVFGTPLAGAVFALEVLVLGRMRYEALLPSFLAAVLADWMCHAVWG' A
#
# COMPACT_ATOMS: atom_id res chain seq x y z
N MET A 1 4.13 7.35 -9.19
CA MET A 1 5.52 7.14 -8.73
C MET A 1 5.64 5.92 -7.81
N GLY A 2 4.90 5.82 -6.70
CA GLY A 2 4.98 4.65 -5.78
C GLY A 2 4.65 3.29 -6.41
N SER A 3 3.61 3.22 -7.26
CA SER A 3 3.24 1.97 -7.93
C SER A 3 4.30 1.48 -8.94
N SER A 4 5.07 2.39 -9.54
CA SER A 4 6.13 2.04 -10.50
C SER A 4 7.37 1.47 -9.80
N ILE A 5 7.68 1.97 -8.61
CA ILE A 5 8.74 1.43 -7.73
C ILE A 5 8.34 0.06 -7.19
N ALA A 6 7.08 -0.11 -6.78
CA ALA A 6 6.57 -1.41 -6.33
C ALA A 6 6.57 -2.47 -7.45
N ASP A 7 6.27 -2.09 -8.70
CA ASP A 7 6.28 -3.01 -9.83
C ASP A 7 7.71 -3.43 -10.24
N GLN A 8 8.71 -2.51 -10.13
CA GLN A 8 10.13 -2.85 -10.29
C GLN A 8 10.62 -3.82 -9.20
N PHE A 9 10.25 -3.62 -7.93
CA PHE A 9 10.58 -4.56 -6.86
C PHE A 9 9.87 -5.92 -7.02
N THR A 10 8.65 -5.93 -7.55
CA THR A 10 7.91 -7.18 -7.82
C THR A 10 8.56 -8.00 -8.94
N ARG A 11 9.11 -7.33 -9.97
CA ARG A 11 9.81 -7.98 -11.09
C ARG A 11 11.14 -8.61 -10.67
N LEU A 12 11.81 -8.05 -9.66
CA LEU A 12 13.08 -8.56 -9.14
C LEU A 12 12.91 -9.81 -8.26
N PHE A 13 11.76 -9.99 -7.60
CA PHE A 13 11.57 -11.02 -6.56
C PHE A 13 10.68 -12.21 -6.95
N GLY A 14 10.08 -12.25 -8.15
CA GLY A 14 9.37 -13.45 -8.64
C GLY A 14 8.20 -13.93 -7.76
N PHE A 15 7.46 -13.02 -7.13
CA PHE A 15 6.38 -13.35 -6.19
C PHE A 15 5.13 -13.94 -6.87
N LYS A 16 4.48 -14.91 -6.21
CA LYS A 16 3.20 -15.52 -6.65
C LYS A 16 2.13 -14.43 -6.83
N VAL A 17 1.18 -14.65 -7.76
CA VAL A 17 0.06 -13.73 -8.09
C VAL A 17 -0.68 -13.20 -6.85
N ARG A 18 -0.75 -14.02 -5.79
CA ARG A 18 -1.41 -13.70 -4.53
C ARG A 18 -0.68 -12.61 -3.73
N ASP A 19 0.65 -12.63 -3.72
CA ASP A 19 1.53 -11.68 -3.01
C ASP A 19 1.67 -10.38 -3.79
N ARG A 20 1.72 -10.46 -5.14
CA ARG A 20 1.67 -9.27 -6.01
C ARG A 20 0.45 -8.39 -5.71
N ARG A 21 -0.71 -9.01 -5.48
CA ARG A 21 -1.93 -8.27 -5.14
C ARG A 21 -1.82 -7.57 -3.78
N ILE A 22 -1.17 -8.20 -2.79
CA ILE A 22 -0.94 -7.58 -1.47
C ILE A 22 0.04 -6.41 -1.60
N LEU A 23 1.11 -6.57 -2.38
CA LEU A 23 2.07 -5.49 -2.67
C LEU A 23 1.42 -4.29 -3.34
N LEU A 24 0.52 -4.53 -4.30
CA LEU A 24 -0.23 -3.45 -4.96
C LEU A 24 -1.12 -2.70 -3.96
N ILE A 25 -1.83 -3.42 -3.08
CA ILE A 25 -2.67 -2.80 -2.03
C ILE A 25 -1.80 -1.96 -1.09
N MET A 26 -0.66 -2.48 -0.65
CA MET A 26 0.30 -1.75 0.18
C MET A 26 0.80 -0.48 -0.51
N GLY A 27 1.14 -0.55 -1.81
CA GLY A 27 1.63 0.60 -2.57
C GLY A 27 0.60 1.71 -2.76
N ILE A 28 -0.67 1.35 -3.02
CA ILE A 28 -1.75 2.34 -3.11
C ILE A 28 -2.02 2.98 -1.74
N SER A 29 -2.08 2.16 -0.69
CA SER A 29 -2.29 2.62 0.69
C SER A 29 -1.19 3.59 1.12
N ALA A 30 0.08 3.23 0.90
CA ALA A 30 1.26 4.04 1.20
C ALA A 30 1.27 5.38 0.46
N GLY A 31 1.00 5.36 -0.86
CA GLY A 31 0.97 6.59 -1.66
C GLY A 31 -0.18 7.52 -1.28
N PHE A 32 -1.33 6.97 -0.89
CA PHE A 32 -2.46 7.77 -0.42
C PHE A 32 -2.17 8.39 0.96
N ALA A 33 -1.63 7.59 1.88
CA ALA A 33 -1.27 8.06 3.22
C ALA A 33 -0.19 9.15 3.19
N SER A 34 0.84 9.02 2.35
CA SER A 34 1.91 10.03 2.28
C SER A 34 1.46 11.38 1.73
N VAL A 35 0.42 11.41 0.88
CA VAL A 35 -0.08 12.66 0.27
C VAL A 35 -1.15 13.31 1.15
N PHE A 36 -2.04 12.51 1.73
CA PHE A 36 -3.18 13.02 2.49
C PHE A 36 -2.97 13.05 4.01
N GLY A 37 -1.90 12.42 4.52
CA GLY A 37 -1.63 12.34 5.97
C GLY A 37 -2.60 11.43 6.73
N THR A 38 -3.39 10.62 6.01
CA THR A 38 -4.48 9.82 6.59
C THR A 38 -4.26 8.33 6.37
N PRO A 39 -3.42 7.67 7.19
CA PRO A 39 -3.05 6.27 6.96
C PRO A 39 -4.22 5.29 7.10
N LEU A 40 -5.16 5.55 8.03
CA LEU A 40 -6.36 4.72 8.22
C LEU A 40 -7.28 4.76 6.99
N ALA A 41 -7.54 5.95 6.45
CA ALA A 41 -8.38 6.11 5.26
C ALA A 41 -7.72 5.50 4.02
N GLY A 42 -6.40 5.66 3.87
CA GLY A 42 -5.63 5.08 2.77
C GLY A 42 -5.66 3.55 2.74
N ALA A 43 -5.56 2.90 3.91
CA ALA A 43 -5.62 1.44 4.01
C ALA A 43 -6.99 0.86 3.65
N VAL A 44 -8.07 1.47 4.16
CA VAL A 44 -9.44 1.06 3.84
C VAL A 44 -9.73 1.28 2.36
N PHE A 45 -9.36 2.45 1.82
CA PHE A 45 -9.55 2.77 0.41
C PHE A 45 -8.78 1.82 -0.51
N ALA A 46 -7.52 1.52 -0.19
CA ALA A 46 -6.70 0.63 -1.00
C ALA A 46 -7.25 -0.80 -1.05
N LEU A 47 -7.86 -1.28 0.04
CA LEU A 47 -8.54 -2.58 0.07
C LEU A 47 -9.80 -2.60 -0.78
N GLU A 48 -10.61 -1.56 -0.68
CA GLU A 48 -11.91 -1.49 -1.36
C GLU A 48 -11.72 -1.32 -2.88
N VAL A 49 -10.74 -0.49 -3.29
CA VAL A 49 -10.53 -0.15 -4.71
C VAL A 49 -9.86 -1.28 -5.51
N LEU A 50 -8.96 -2.06 -4.90
CA LEU A 50 -8.28 -3.19 -5.57
C LEU A 50 -9.02 -4.52 -5.42
N VAL A 51 -9.98 -4.60 -4.50
CA VAL A 51 -10.76 -5.81 -4.28
C VAL A 51 -12.26 -5.54 -4.31
N LEU A 52 -12.73 -5.03 -5.46
CA LEU A 52 -14.14 -5.07 -5.84
C LEU A 52 -14.74 -6.46 -5.55
N GLY A 53 -15.50 -6.55 -4.45
CA GLY A 53 -16.31 -7.71 -4.08
C GLY A 53 -15.70 -8.81 -3.20
N ARG A 54 -14.42 -8.76 -2.77
CA ARG A 54 -13.82 -9.80 -1.88
C ARG A 54 -12.88 -9.19 -0.81
N MET A 55 -13.38 -8.82 0.36
CA MET A 55 -12.50 -8.33 1.45
C MET A 55 -11.42 -9.36 1.82
N ARG A 56 -10.14 -9.09 1.47
CA ARG A 56 -8.99 -9.90 1.87
C ARG A 56 -8.38 -9.31 3.13
N TYR A 57 -8.85 -9.75 4.28
CA TYR A 57 -8.34 -9.34 5.60
C TYR A 57 -6.84 -9.59 5.79
N GLU A 58 -6.27 -10.59 5.09
CA GLU A 58 -4.82 -10.84 5.06
C GLU A 58 -4.00 -9.63 4.55
N ALA A 59 -4.60 -8.77 3.71
CA ALA A 59 -3.94 -7.58 3.17
C ALA A 59 -4.15 -6.32 4.02
N LEU A 60 -5.07 -6.35 5.00
CA LEU A 60 -5.42 -5.19 5.83
C LEU A 60 -4.24 -4.76 6.72
N LEU A 61 -3.73 -5.67 7.54
CA LEU A 61 -2.57 -5.43 8.41
C LEU A 61 -1.35 -4.89 7.63
N PRO A 62 -0.89 -5.54 6.54
CA PRO A 62 0.28 -5.06 5.81
C PRO A 62 0.01 -3.73 5.09
N SER A 63 -1.19 -3.48 4.57
CA SER A 63 -1.55 -2.20 3.93
C SER A 63 -1.59 -1.03 4.92
N PHE A 64 -2.04 -1.28 6.15
CA PHE A 64 -2.06 -0.29 7.20
C PHE A 64 -0.65 0.05 7.68
N LEU A 65 0.20 -0.96 7.90
CA LEU A 65 1.61 -0.74 8.24
C LEU A 65 2.34 0.04 7.15
N ALA A 66 2.10 -0.28 5.87
CA ALA A 66 2.69 0.45 4.76
C ALA A 66 2.23 1.92 4.71
N ALA A 67 0.95 2.19 4.98
CA ALA A 67 0.42 3.54 5.08
C ALA A 67 1.03 4.34 6.24
N VAL A 68 1.10 3.76 7.43
CA VAL A 68 1.70 4.41 8.60
C VAL A 68 3.18 4.70 8.35
N LEU A 69 3.95 3.75 7.82
CA LEU A 69 5.35 3.97 7.48
C LEU A 69 5.53 5.08 6.45
N ALA A 70 4.67 5.14 5.44
CA ALA A 70 4.74 6.17 4.40
C ALA A 70 4.41 7.56 4.95
N ASP A 71 3.40 7.65 5.81
CA ASP A 71 3.04 8.88 6.53
C ASP A 71 4.19 9.34 7.44
N TRP A 72 4.75 8.43 8.22
CA TRP A 72 5.86 8.71 9.13
C TRP A 72 7.11 9.17 8.38
N MET A 73 7.44 8.53 7.26
CA MET A 73 8.56 8.92 6.41
C MET A 73 8.31 10.29 5.76
N CYS A 74 7.08 10.58 5.35
CA CYS A 74 6.72 11.89 4.81
C CYS A 74 6.92 12.98 5.88
N HIS A 75 6.48 12.72 7.10
CA HIS A 75 6.65 13.64 8.23
C HIS A 75 8.11 13.79 8.69
N ALA A 76 8.92 12.74 8.56
CA ALA A 76 10.34 12.75 8.96
C ALA A 76 11.28 13.35 7.89
N VAL A 77 10.93 13.25 6.61
CA VAL A 77 11.74 13.77 5.49
C VAL A 77 11.38 15.21 5.12
N TRP A 78 10.11 15.59 5.27
CA TRP A 78 9.62 16.94 4.93
C TRP A 78 9.27 17.81 6.15
N GLY A 79 9.44 17.29 7.36
CA GLY A 79 9.32 18.06 8.62
C GLY A 79 10.53 18.93 8.90
#